data_AF-A0A0C2FG26-F1
#
_entry.id   AF-A0A0C2FG26-F1
#
_cell.length_a   1.000
_cell.length_b   1.000
_cell.length_c   1.000
_cell.angle_alpha   90.00
_cell.angle_beta   90.00
_cell.angle_gamma   90.00
#
_symmetry.space_group_name_H-M   'P 1'
#
loop_
_entity.id
_entity.type
_entity.pdbx_description
1 polymer ?
#
loop_
_entity_poly.entity_id
_entity_poly.type
_entity_poly.pdbx_seq_one_letter_code
_entity_poly.pdbx_strand_id
1 'polypeptide(L)' 'MAGNASCRWSTHNNLVEACRKFSEANDVHEFIHSDKMLDKLREVPASKFAMSLMDTLSDSKADLCPVAPRIDGDFIPK' A
#
# COMPACT_ATOMS: atom_id res chain seq x y z
N MET A 1 22.41 -12.88 5.24
CA MET A 1 21.26 -12.32 4.50
C MET A 1 20.04 -13.17 4.82
N ALA A 2 18.95 -12.57 5.32
CA ALA A 2 17.84 -13.29 5.98
C ALA A 2 16.48 -13.14 5.27
N GLY A 3 16.46 -13.03 3.95
CA GLY A 3 15.22 -12.90 3.16
C GLY A 3 15.46 -13.12 1.66
N ASN A 4 14.41 -13.53 0.95
CA ASN A 4 14.39 -13.71 -0.49
C ASN A 4 12.99 -13.39 -1.08
N ALA A 5 12.85 -13.42 -2.40
CA ALA A 5 11.60 -13.10 -3.10
C ALA A 5 10.48 -14.14 -2.90
N SER A 6 10.79 -15.30 -2.31
CA SER A 6 9.81 -16.35 -1.98
C SER A 6 9.28 -16.23 -0.55
N CYS A 7 9.74 -15.23 0.22
CA CYS A 7 9.24 -15.01 1.56
C CYS A 7 7.77 -14.61 1.55
N ARG A 8 6.98 -15.08 2.53
CA ARG A 8 5.56 -14.72 2.64
C ARG A 8 5.32 -13.20 2.67
N TRP A 9 6.25 -12.43 3.22
CA TRP A 9 6.18 -10.98 3.38
C TRP A 9 6.76 -10.18 2.19
N SER A 10 7.38 -10.84 1.20
CA SER A 10 8.08 -10.12 0.12
C SER A 10 7.15 -9.65 -0.99
N THR A 11 5.92 -10.16 -1.07
CA THR A 11 4.93 -9.74 -2.07
C THR A 11 3.56 -9.49 -1.47
N HIS A 12 2.86 -8.46 -1.95
CA HIS A 12 1.52 -8.12 -1.49
C HIS A 12 0.46 -8.35 -2.59
N ASN A 13 -0.31 -9.43 -2.48
CA ASN A 13 -1.32 -9.81 -3.47
C ASN A 13 -2.50 -8.81 -3.54
N ASN A 14 -2.98 -8.35 -2.38
CA ASN A 14 -4.16 -7.46 -2.27
C ASN A 14 -3.80 -5.98 -2.10
N LEU A 15 -2.66 -5.54 -2.65
CA LEU A 15 -2.14 -4.18 -2.39
C LEU A 15 -3.12 -3.09 -2.82
N VAL A 16 -3.91 -3.33 -3.88
CA VAL A 16 -4.91 -2.37 -4.38
C VAL A 16 -5.99 -2.09 -3.33
N GLU A 17 -6.46 -3.11 -2.63
CA GLU A 17 -7.45 -2.94 -1.56
C GLU A 17 -6.83 -2.23 -0.36
N ALA A 18 -5.57 -2.54 -0.03
CA ALA A 18 -4.84 -1.83 1.01
C ALA A 18 -4.70 -0.34 0.68
N CYS A 19 -4.37 0.01 -0.57
CA CYS A 19 -4.30 1.39 -1.04
C CYS A 19 -5.66 2.12 -0.96
N ARG A 20 -6.78 1.43 -1.22
CA ARG A 20 -8.12 2.02 -1.07
C ARG A 20 -8.47 2.31 0.40
N LYS A 21 -8.16 1.39 1.30
CA LYS A 21 -8.34 1.62 2.75
C LYS A 21 -7.45 2.75 3.25
N PHE A 22 -6.22 2.81 2.75
CA PHE A 22 -5.28 3.88 3.06
C PHE A 22 -5.75 5.24 2.52
N SER A 23 -6.33 5.27 1.31
CA SER A 23 -6.87 6.52 0.74
C SER A 23 -8.04 7.03 1.57
N GLU A 24 -8.93 6.14 2.00
CA GLU A 24 -10.04 6.47 2.89
C GLU A 24 -9.54 7.08 4.22
N ALA A 25 -8.47 6.51 4.81
CA ALA A 25 -7.84 7.05 6.02
C ALA A 25 -7.18 8.43 5.82
N ASN A 26 -6.93 8.85 4.58
CA ASN A 26 -6.40 10.17 4.23
C ASN A 26 -7.46 11.11 3.66
N ASP A 27 -8.75 10.83 3.89
CA ASP A 27 -9.90 11.62 3.44
C ASP A 27 -10.06 11.63 1.90
N VAL A 28 -9.56 10.60 1.20
CA VAL A 28 -9.68 10.44 -0.26
C VAL A 28 -10.66 9.30 -0.57
N HIS A 29 -11.82 9.66 -1.12
CA HIS A 29 -12.95 8.75 -1.33
C HIS A 29 -13.21 8.37 -2.81
N GLU A 30 -12.31 8.75 -3.73
CA GLU A 30 -12.38 8.36 -5.14
C GLU A 30 -12.03 6.88 -5.36
N PHE A 31 -12.93 5.96 -4.99
CA PHE A 31 -12.66 4.51 -5.06
C PHE A 31 -12.88 3.88 -6.44
N ILE A 32 -13.66 4.54 -7.30
CA ILE A 32 -14.07 4.02 -8.62
C ILE A 32 -12.96 4.24 -9.67
N HIS A 33 -12.24 5.37 -9.57
CA HIS A 33 -11.29 5.84 -10.56
C HIS A 33 -9.89 5.92 -9.93
N SER A 34 -9.05 4.92 -10.20
CA SER A 34 -7.72 4.80 -9.59
C SER A 34 -6.78 5.94 -9.96
N ASP A 35 -6.91 6.49 -11.16
CA ASP A 35 -6.20 7.69 -11.62
C ASP A 35 -6.49 8.90 -10.72
N LYS A 36 -7.78 9.19 -10.49
CA LYS A 36 -8.21 10.30 -9.63
C LYS A 36 -7.79 10.09 -8.17
N MET A 37 -7.87 8.86 -7.69
CA MET A 37 -7.40 8.48 -6.35
C MET A 37 -5.90 8.78 -6.19
N LEU A 38 -5.09 8.42 -7.19
CA LEU A 38 -3.64 8.62 -7.15
C LEU A 38 -3.27 10.10 -7.18
N ASP A 39 -3.95 10.90 -8.01
CA ASP A 39 -3.70 12.34 -8.07
C ASP A 39 -4.03 13.02 -6.75
N LYS A 40 -5.15 12.65 -6.10
CA LYS A 40 -5.50 13.13 -4.76
C LYS A 40 -4.51 12.69 -3.69
N LEU A 41 -4.04 11.44 -3.74
CA LEU A 41 -3.02 10.95 -2.81
C LEU A 41 -1.68 11.69 -2.96
N ARG A 42 -1.32 12.13 -4.17
CA ARG A 42 -0.10 12.93 -4.42
C ARG A 42 -0.20 14.35 -3.87
N GLU A 43 -1.41 14.88 -3.70
CA GLU A 43 -1.64 16.18 -3.04
C GLU A 43 -1.46 16.10 -1.51
N VAL A 44 -1.51 14.90 -0.92
CA VAL A 44 -1.33 14.71 0.52
C VAL A 44 0.12 15.03 0.92
N PRO A 45 0.35 15.87 1.96
CA PRO A 45 1.70 16.13 2.45
C PRO A 45 2.41 14.84 2.86
N ALA A 46 3.67 14.69 2.45
CA ALA A 46 4.44 13.47 2.69
C ALA A 46 4.53 13.08 4.18
N SER A 47 4.57 14.06 5.09
CA SER A 47 4.54 13.83 6.54
C SER A 47 3.22 13.20 7.00
N LYS A 48 2.07 13.74 6.56
CA LYS A 48 0.74 13.19 6.88
C LYS A 48 0.59 11.78 6.30
N PHE A 49 1.02 11.61 5.04
CA PHE A 49 0.99 10.32 4.35
C PHE A 49 1.78 9.25 5.12
N ALA A 50 3.02 9.57 5.51
CA ALA A 50 3.88 8.64 6.24
C ALA A 50 3.31 8.29 7.63
N MET A 51 2.76 9.27 8.36
CA MET A 51 2.15 9.02 9.67
C MET A 51 0.94 8.07 9.58
N SER A 52 0.04 8.31 8.62
CA SER A 52 -1.11 7.44 8.38
C SER A 52 -0.72 5.98 8.08
N LEU A 53 0.43 5.78 7.41
CA LEU A 53 0.96 4.45 7.12
C LEU A 53 1.54 3.76 8.37
N MET A 54 2.17 4.52 9.26
CA MET A 54 2.70 4.01 10.52
C MET A 54 1.59 3.64 11.50
N ASP A 55 0.48 4.36 11.49
CA ASP A 55 -0.69 4.02 12.29
C ASP A 55 -1.27 2.66 11.88
N THR A 56 -1.26 2.34 10.58
CA THR A 56 -1.69 1.04 10.05
C THR A 56 -0.71 -0.11 10.35
N LEU A 57 0.56 0.19 10.63
CA LEU A 57 1.58 -0.77 11.03
C LEU A 57 1.49 -1.20 12.51
N SER A 58 0.82 -0.38 13.33
CA SER A 58 0.73 -0.63 14.78
C SER A 58 -0.18 -1.82 15.15
N ASP A 59 -0.97 -2.30 14.20
CA ASP A 59 -1.80 -3.50 14.36
C ASP A 59 -0.93 -4.77 14.31
N SER A 60 -0.60 -5.29 15.48
CA SER A 60 0.26 -6.46 15.73
C SER A 60 -0.21 -7.79 15.11
N LYS A 61 -1.34 -7.78 14.39
CA LYS A 61 -1.94 -8.94 13.72
C LYS A 61 -1.69 -8.97 12.21
N ALA A 62 -1.01 -7.98 11.64
CA ALA A 62 -0.72 -7.98 10.22
C ALA A 62 0.36 -9.02 9.87
N ASP A 63 -0.08 -10.19 9.39
CA ASP A 63 0.77 -11.26 8.85
C ASP A 63 1.62 -10.83 7.63
N LEU A 64 1.35 -9.64 7.08
CA LEU A 64 1.91 -9.10 5.85
C LEU A 64 2.34 -7.65 6.05
N CYS A 65 3.45 -7.26 5.43
CA CYS A 65 3.87 -5.87 5.38
C CYS A 65 2.82 -5.05 4.61
N PRO A 66 2.30 -3.92 5.14
CA PRO A 66 1.22 -3.16 4.49
C PRO A 66 1.62 -2.56 3.13
N VAL A 67 2.92 -2.33 2.92
CA VAL A 67 3.48 -1.97 1.62
C VAL A 67 4.62 -2.94 1.31
N ALA A 68 4.43 -3.76 0.29
CA ALA A 68 5.46 -4.64 -0.25
C ALA A 68 5.34 -4.69 -1.79
N PRO A 69 6.38 -5.15 -2.50
CA PRO A 69 6.33 -5.36 -3.93
C PRO A 69 5.08 -6.13 -4.39
N ARG A 70 4.58 -5.81 -5.57
CA ARG A 70 3.46 -6.51 -6.20
C ARG A 70 3.89 -6.96 -7.59
N ILE A 71 3.36 -8.10 -8.04
CA ILE A 71 3.44 -8.51 -9.44
C ILE A 71 2.69 -7.47 -10.29
N ASP A 72 3.44 -6.66 -11.05
CA ASP A 72 2.92 -5.56 -11.86
C ASP A 72 2.83 -5.91 -13.35
N GLY A 73 3.43 -7.03 -13.77
CA GLY A 73 3.46 -7.46 -15.16
C GLY A 73 4.55 -6.79 -16.00
N ASP A 74 5.38 -5.92 -15.40
CA ASP A 74 6.47 -5.18 -16.05
C ASP A 74 7.78 -5.42 -15.32
N PHE A 75 7.99 -4.78 -14.17
CA PHE A 75 9.18 -4.97 -13.36
C PHE A 75 9.21 -6.36 -12.70
N ILE A 76 8.05 -6.81 -12.18
CA ILE A 76 7.84 -8.17 -11.69
C ILE A 76 6.77 -8.83 -12.56
N PRO A 77 7.16 -9.60 -13.58
CA PRO A 77 6.25 -10.04 -14.61
C PRO A 77 5.29 -11.17 -14.18
N LYS A 78 5.75 -12.13 -13.36
CA LYS A 78 4.97 -13.30 -12.90
C LYS A 78 5.47 -13.82 -11.56
#